data_AF-A0A6D2JCK5-F1
#
_entry.id   AF-A0A6D2JCK5-F1
#
_cell.length_a   1.000
_cell.length_b   1.000
_cell.length_c   1.000
_cell.angle_alpha   90.00
_cell.angle_beta   90.00
_cell.angle_gamma   90.00
#
_symmetry.space_group_name_H-M   'P 1'
#
loop_
_entity.id
_entity.type
_entity.pdbx_description
1 polymer ?
#
loop_
_entity_poly.entity_id
_entity_poly.type
_entity_poly.pdbx_seq_one_letter_code
_entity_poly.pdbx_strand_id
1 'polypeptide(L)'
;MDLSIEHKALLQEMMLFRIERSAVTLPPESSDAGSFGSGNTVASNPPESQKPPFGFMAEEDPNMAKANDCLLFNLEDFVSGYMGRPKHLRIYHLLTNNMLDEDDEIKALKMLFDGLKKTLDRSFLYDVSIRIRGRLGDEYSVTPEMRHKMMEEYDKEYARKTSYLEVTKLNVFNENWIANNQGREFNQVVQIEKEKAALSLGIFLYENGQAHEAYEVLQTIPVTLRLMLVALECELFDEVIRLSLERPDDDVEGEYIFRSDDFFADLCLRGLAYMSIKEYNKAACVFLEIIRHSEKWNLRNYRFILMSWDDIYMFSTWLVTATLSNEDIVGGWYTFAKHSCQLPVQIFLRIVHCKGVLSLLSLFGSTKINVYLHDHVEELFKLIKEKCSVGGKEEEF
;
A
#
# COMPACT_ATOMS: atom_id res chain seq x y z
N MET A 1 -32.58 -4.33 4.79
CA MET A 1 -31.71 -4.98 5.80
C MET A 1 -31.24 -3.89 6.73
N ASP A 2 -31.61 -3.97 8.01
CA ASP A 2 -31.18 -2.98 9.00
C ASP A 2 -29.67 -3.14 9.25
N LEU A 3 -28.90 -2.10 8.92
CA LEU A 3 -27.49 -1.98 9.32
C LEU A 3 -27.39 -2.13 10.84
N SER A 4 -26.45 -2.98 11.29
CA SER A 4 -26.23 -3.24 12.71
C SER A 4 -25.93 -1.93 13.45
N ILE A 5 -26.30 -1.87 14.73
CA ILE A 5 -26.13 -0.70 15.59
C ILE A 5 -24.65 -0.26 15.62
N GLU A 6 -23.71 -1.18 15.49
CA GLU A 6 -22.27 -0.92 15.40
C GLU A 6 -21.87 -0.20 14.10
N HIS A 7 -22.48 -0.56 12.96
CA HIS A 7 -22.25 0.12 11.68
C HIS A 7 -22.77 1.56 11.68
N LYS A 8 -23.89 1.81 12.37
CA LYS A 8 -24.45 3.15 12.56
C LYS A 8 -23.60 3.97 13.54
N ALA A 9 -23.07 3.35 14.59
CA ALA A 9 -22.16 4.00 15.54
C ALA A 9 -20.86 4.46 14.86
N LEU A 10 -20.24 3.61 14.03
CA LEU A 10 -19.01 3.96 13.30
C LEU A 10 -19.23 5.12 12.31
N LEU A 11 -20.33 5.09 11.57
CA LEU A 11 -20.72 6.19 10.67
C LEU A 11 -21.05 7.48 11.43
N GLN A 12 -21.67 7.38 12.61
CA GLN A 12 -22.04 8.53 13.44
C GLN A 12 -20.82 9.15 14.13
N GLU A 13 -19.84 8.35 14.53
CA GLU A 13 -18.55 8.80 15.06
C GLU A 13 -17.72 9.53 13.98
N MET A 14 -17.72 9.00 12.75
CA MET A 14 -17.10 9.66 11.59
C MET A 14 -17.81 10.95 11.16
N MET A 15 -19.13 11.06 11.36
CA MET A 15 -19.89 12.28 11.07
C MET A 15 -19.76 13.35 12.17
N LEU A 16 -19.67 12.95 13.45
CA LEU A 16 -19.44 13.88 14.57
C LEU A 16 -18.07 14.54 14.48
N PHE A 17 -17.05 13.80 14.00
CA PHE A 17 -15.72 14.35 13.68
C PHE A 17 -15.74 15.47 12.62
N ARG A 18 -16.83 15.54 11.83
CA ARG A 18 -17.02 16.55 10.76
C ARG A 18 -17.69 17.84 11.25
N ILE A 19 -18.47 17.77 12.34
CA ILE A 19 -19.24 18.90 12.86
C ILE A 19 -18.40 19.75 13.84
N GLU A 20 -17.54 19.12 14.65
CA GLU A 20 -16.68 19.86 15.59
C GLU A 20 -15.58 20.69 14.90
N ARG A 21 -15.15 20.32 13.68
CA ARG A 21 -14.21 21.11 12.87
C ARG A 21 -14.84 22.32 12.14
N SER A 22 -16.18 22.42 12.10
CA SER A 22 -16.87 23.54 11.42
C SER A 22 -17.28 24.67 12.37
N ALA A 23 -17.03 24.52 13.68
CA ALA A 23 -17.40 25.49 14.70
C ALA A 23 -16.16 25.96 15.48
N VAL A 24 -15.18 26.54 14.79
CA VAL A 24 -14.21 27.44 15.42
C VAL A 24 -14.64 28.87 15.13
N THR A 25 -15.20 29.48 16.17
CA THR A 25 -15.61 30.87 16.28
C THR A 25 -14.45 31.83 16.02
N LEU A 26 -14.65 32.77 15.09
CA LEU A 26 -13.80 33.94 14.90
C LEU A 26 -13.85 34.86 16.13
N PRO A 27 -12.73 35.53 16.51
CA PRO A 27 -12.72 36.52 17.58
C PRO A 27 -13.39 37.84 17.13
N PRO A 28 -13.88 38.67 18.07
CA PRO A 28 -14.60 39.89 17.73
C PRO A 28 -13.64 40.97 17.24
N GLU A 29 -13.90 41.51 16.05
CA GLU A 29 -13.24 42.72 15.56
C GLU A 29 -13.81 43.97 16.25
N SER A 30 -12.88 44.77 16.76
CA SER A 30 -13.10 46.10 17.30
C SER A 30 -13.54 47.09 16.22
N SER A 31 -14.52 47.90 16.59
CA SER A 31 -15.02 49.09 15.89
C SER A 31 -13.92 50.05 15.44
N ASP A 32 -13.98 50.53 14.20
CA ASP A 32 -13.94 51.96 13.91
C ASP A 32 -14.48 52.31 12.50
N ALA A 33 -14.96 53.55 12.41
CA ALA A 33 -15.94 54.05 11.45
C ALA A 33 -15.42 54.41 10.05
N GLY A 34 -16.33 54.38 9.06
CA GLY A 34 -16.10 54.96 7.73
C GLY A 34 -17.32 54.90 6.81
N SER A 35 -18.18 55.91 6.91
CA SER A 35 -19.34 56.19 6.03
C SER A 35 -18.95 56.39 4.56
N PHE A 36 -19.75 55.87 3.62
CA PHE A 36 -20.52 56.64 2.59
C PHE A 36 -20.95 55.73 1.42
N GLY A 37 -22.19 55.93 0.93
CA GLY A 37 -22.54 55.64 -0.46
C GLY A 37 -23.84 54.85 -0.68
N SER A 38 -24.92 55.59 -0.90
CA SER A 38 -26.23 55.08 -1.32
C SER A 38 -26.23 54.49 -2.73
N GLY A 39 -27.13 53.54 -2.99
CA GLY A 39 -27.43 53.04 -4.33
C GLY A 39 -28.65 52.11 -4.33
N ASN A 40 -29.65 52.50 -5.11
CA ASN A 40 -31.03 52.01 -5.12
C ASN A 40 -31.25 50.58 -5.68
N THR A 41 -32.29 49.95 -5.12
CA THR A 41 -33.30 49.03 -5.70
C THR A 41 -33.13 48.52 -7.14
N VAL A 42 -33.37 47.21 -7.38
CA VAL A 42 -34.46 46.67 -8.22
C VAL A 42 -34.64 45.17 -7.92
N ALA A 43 -35.89 44.76 -7.74
CA ALA A 43 -36.34 43.38 -7.65
C ALA A 43 -36.45 42.72 -9.04
N SER A 44 -35.98 41.49 -9.18
CA SER A 44 -36.35 40.61 -10.29
C SER A 44 -36.43 39.14 -9.82
N ASN A 45 -37.53 38.51 -10.23
CA ASN A 45 -37.93 37.13 -9.98
C ASN A 45 -36.94 36.09 -10.56
N PRO A 46 -37.00 34.82 -10.10
CA PRO A 46 -35.98 33.81 -10.40
C PRO A 46 -36.18 33.19 -11.80
N PRO A 47 -35.10 32.80 -12.51
CA PRO A 47 -35.26 31.95 -13.66
C PRO A 47 -35.22 30.47 -13.26
N GLU A 48 -36.12 29.77 -13.93
CA GLU A 48 -36.46 28.36 -13.95
C GLU A 48 -35.29 27.37 -13.99
N SER A 49 -35.58 26.19 -13.43
CA SER A 49 -34.81 24.96 -13.49
C SER A 49 -34.44 24.56 -14.93
N GLN A 50 -33.16 24.65 -15.28
CA GLN A 50 -32.61 23.95 -16.44
C GLN A 50 -32.07 22.59 -15.98
N LYS A 51 -32.76 21.51 -16.41
CA LYS A 51 -32.17 20.17 -16.46
C LYS A 51 -30.98 20.20 -17.44
N PRO A 52 -29.80 19.63 -17.11
CA PRO A 52 -28.77 19.45 -18.11
C PRO A 52 -29.21 18.38 -19.13
N PRO A 53 -28.88 18.54 -20.42
CA PRO A 53 -29.23 17.58 -21.45
C PRO A 53 -28.26 16.39 -21.35
N PHE A 54 -28.75 15.24 -20.92
CA PHE A 54 -28.05 13.98 -21.08
C PHE A 54 -28.33 13.42 -22.48
N GLY A 55 -27.32 13.48 -23.32
CA GLY A 55 -27.29 12.87 -24.64
C GLY A 55 -25.85 12.65 -25.06
N PHE A 56 -25.13 11.78 -24.34
CA PHE A 56 -23.87 11.22 -24.84
C PHE A 56 -24.21 9.97 -25.64
N MET A 57 -24.27 10.13 -26.96
CA MET A 57 -24.07 8.99 -27.86
C MET A 57 -22.59 8.62 -27.77
N ALA A 58 -22.32 7.37 -27.37
CA ALA A 58 -21.00 6.79 -27.48
C ALA A 58 -20.71 6.54 -28.96
N GLU A 59 -20.05 7.50 -29.61
CA GLU A 59 -19.30 7.20 -30.83
C GLU A 59 -18.10 6.36 -30.41
N GLU A 60 -18.09 5.08 -30.82
CA GLU A 60 -16.94 4.20 -30.64
C GLU A 60 -15.74 4.79 -31.40
N ASP A 61 -14.75 5.30 -30.66
CA ASP A 61 -13.50 5.79 -31.23
C ASP A 61 -12.79 4.62 -31.94
N PRO A 62 -12.57 4.68 -33.27
CA PRO A 62 -11.88 3.62 -34.02
C PRO A 62 -10.41 3.42 -33.59
N ASN A 63 -9.85 4.27 -32.72
CA ASN A 63 -8.57 4.01 -32.07
C ASN A 63 -8.64 2.98 -30.93
N MET A 64 -9.82 2.61 -30.42
CA MET A 64 -9.94 1.56 -29.40
C MET A 64 -9.66 0.16 -29.93
N ALA A 65 -9.84 -0.10 -31.22
CA ALA A 65 -9.48 -1.39 -31.82
C ALA A 65 -7.96 -1.64 -31.76
N LYS A 66 -7.13 -0.59 -31.72
CA LYS A 66 -5.67 -0.69 -31.46
C LYS A 66 -5.33 -0.84 -29.98
N ALA A 67 -6.26 -0.55 -29.06
CA ALA A 67 -6.04 -0.75 -27.63
C ALA A 67 -6.18 -2.23 -27.21
N ASN A 68 -6.81 -3.07 -28.04
CA ASN A 68 -6.87 -4.52 -27.81
C ASN A 68 -5.53 -5.24 -28.09
N ASP A 69 -4.61 -4.61 -28.83
CA ASP A 69 -3.21 -5.06 -28.94
C ASP A 69 -2.34 -4.62 -27.73
N CYS A 70 -2.93 -3.86 -26.80
CA CYS A 70 -2.24 -3.20 -25.70
C CYS A 70 -2.57 -3.87 -24.36
N LEU A 71 -2.18 -5.13 -24.18
CA LEU A 71 -2.15 -5.80 -22.86
C LEU A 71 -1.17 -7.00 -22.85
N LEU A 72 -0.10 -6.98 -23.67
CA LEU A 72 1.01 -7.90 -23.42
C LEU A 72 1.66 -7.50 -22.10
N PHE A 73 1.53 -8.37 -21.10
CA PHE A 73 2.26 -8.25 -19.84
C PHE A 73 3.76 -8.13 -20.17
N ASN A 74 4.41 -7.05 -19.72
CA ASN A 74 5.85 -6.89 -19.81
C ASN A 74 6.45 -7.07 -18.42
N LEU A 75 7.19 -8.17 -18.24
CA LEU A 75 7.87 -8.49 -17.00
C LEU A 75 8.81 -7.37 -16.53
N GLU A 76 9.59 -6.75 -17.42
CA GLU A 76 10.57 -5.72 -17.06
C GLU A 76 9.89 -4.45 -16.55
N ASP A 77 8.85 -4.00 -17.25
CA ASP A 77 8.08 -2.83 -16.86
C ASP A 77 7.41 -3.09 -15.51
N PHE A 78 6.79 -4.27 -15.34
CA PHE A 78 6.15 -4.68 -14.08
C PHE A 78 7.14 -4.63 -12.91
N VAL A 79 8.33 -5.20 -13.06
CA VAL A 79 9.29 -5.29 -11.92
C VAL A 79 10.17 -4.05 -11.76
N SER A 80 10.15 -3.10 -12.71
CA SER A 80 10.97 -1.88 -12.68
C SER A 80 10.61 -0.96 -11.51
N GLY A 81 9.34 -0.95 -11.11
CA GLY A 81 8.82 -0.14 -10.01
C GLY A 81 9.19 -0.65 -8.61
N TYR A 82 9.74 -1.86 -8.49
CA TYR A 82 10.05 -2.48 -7.20
C TYR A 82 11.56 -2.64 -6.99
N MET A 83 11.96 -2.70 -5.71
CA MET A 83 13.35 -2.88 -5.30
C MET A 83 13.48 -3.90 -4.16
N GLY A 84 14.69 -4.43 -3.97
CA GLY A 84 15.03 -5.30 -2.84
C GLY A 84 14.19 -6.58 -2.76
N ARG A 85 13.91 -7.03 -1.54
CA ARG A 85 13.18 -8.26 -1.27
C ARG A 85 11.77 -8.30 -1.88
N PRO A 86 10.92 -7.26 -1.80
CA PRO A 86 9.61 -7.27 -2.45
C PRO A 86 9.67 -7.49 -3.98
N LYS A 87 10.67 -6.94 -4.66
CA LYS A 87 10.90 -7.24 -6.10
C LYS A 87 11.14 -8.73 -6.33
N HIS A 88 12.00 -9.33 -5.51
CA HIS A 88 12.33 -10.76 -5.60
C HIS A 88 11.10 -11.64 -5.34
N LEU A 89 10.32 -11.33 -4.31
CA LEU A 89 9.09 -12.05 -3.97
C LEU A 89 8.04 -11.95 -5.09
N ARG A 90 7.89 -10.78 -5.74
CA ARG A 90 7.01 -10.60 -6.89
C ARG A 90 7.41 -11.45 -8.09
N ILE A 91 8.70 -11.47 -8.44
CA ILE A 91 9.18 -12.35 -9.52
C ILE A 91 8.94 -13.83 -9.17
N TYR A 92 9.23 -14.21 -7.92
CA TYR A 92 9.05 -15.58 -7.46
C TYR A 92 7.58 -16.03 -7.43
N HIS A 93 6.65 -15.12 -7.14
CA HIS A 93 5.21 -15.36 -7.21
C HIS A 93 4.77 -15.71 -8.64
N LEU A 94 5.23 -14.94 -9.64
CA LEU A 94 4.92 -15.20 -11.05
C LEU A 94 5.42 -16.58 -11.49
N LEU A 95 6.65 -16.91 -11.08
CA LEU A 95 7.28 -18.22 -11.34
C LEU A 95 6.55 -19.37 -10.63
N THR A 96 6.04 -19.14 -9.42
CA THR A 96 5.39 -20.18 -8.60
C THR A 96 3.98 -20.49 -9.06
N ASN A 97 3.29 -19.50 -9.62
CA ASN A 97 1.94 -19.65 -10.12
C ASN A 97 1.87 -19.87 -11.63
N ASN A 98 3.00 -20.17 -12.30
CA ASN A 98 3.11 -20.42 -13.75
C ASN A 98 2.42 -19.33 -14.59
N MET A 99 2.67 -18.06 -14.23
CA MET A 99 2.04 -16.89 -14.88
C MET A 99 2.82 -16.33 -16.06
N LEU A 100 3.98 -16.93 -16.36
CA LEU A 100 4.89 -16.50 -17.40
C LEU A 100 4.91 -17.54 -18.51
N ASP A 101 5.07 -17.08 -19.74
CA ASP A 101 5.47 -17.97 -20.82
C ASP A 101 6.92 -18.42 -20.64
N GLU A 102 7.38 -19.33 -21.51
CA GLU A 102 8.68 -19.95 -21.34
C GLU A 102 9.84 -18.94 -21.42
N ASP A 103 9.73 -17.94 -22.31
CA ASP A 103 10.77 -16.93 -22.52
C ASP A 103 10.84 -15.95 -21.34
N ASP A 104 9.68 -15.48 -20.86
CA ASP A 104 9.60 -14.62 -19.69
C ASP A 104 9.95 -15.36 -18.39
N GLU A 105 9.66 -16.66 -18.29
CA GLU A 105 10.09 -17.49 -17.15
C GLU A 105 11.63 -17.52 -17.05
N ILE A 106 12.32 -17.78 -18.17
CA ILE A 106 13.78 -17.77 -18.22
C ILE A 106 14.33 -16.39 -17.86
N LYS A 107 13.72 -15.32 -18.39
CA LYS A 107 14.10 -13.93 -18.08
C LYS A 107 13.90 -13.60 -16.61
N ALA A 108 12.77 -13.99 -16.03
CA ALA A 108 12.45 -13.84 -14.60
C ALA A 108 13.46 -14.57 -13.71
N LEU A 109 13.78 -15.82 -14.03
CA LEU A 109 14.76 -16.61 -13.30
C LEU A 109 16.16 -15.96 -13.33
N LYS A 110 16.57 -15.44 -14.49
CA LYS A 110 17.82 -14.70 -14.63
C LYS A 110 17.83 -13.42 -13.77
N MET A 111 16.80 -12.60 -13.88
CA MET A 111 16.66 -11.37 -13.09
C MET A 111 16.68 -11.64 -11.58
N LEU A 112 15.99 -12.70 -11.15
CA LEU A 112 15.92 -13.10 -9.75
C LEU A 112 17.27 -13.61 -9.24
N PHE A 113 17.96 -14.45 -10.01
CA PHE A 113 19.29 -14.95 -9.66
C PHE A 113 20.32 -13.80 -9.54
N ASP A 114 20.35 -12.89 -10.52
CA ASP A 114 21.27 -11.74 -10.52
C ASP A 114 20.98 -10.76 -9.37
N GLY A 115 19.70 -10.62 -8.99
CA GLY A 115 19.28 -9.86 -7.82
C GLY A 115 19.74 -10.50 -6.51
N LEU A 116 19.48 -11.80 -6.34
CA LEU A 116 19.80 -12.55 -5.13
C LEU A 116 21.31 -12.75 -4.93
N LYS A 117 22.09 -12.81 -6.01
CA LYS A 117 23.56 -12.88 -5.94
C LYS A 117 24.20 -11.66 -5.25
N LYS A 118 23.49 -10.54 -5.17
CA LYS A 118 23.91 -9.32 -4.46
C LYS A 118 23.50 -9.33 -2.98
N THR A 119 22.70 -10.31 -2.57
CA THR A 119 22.24 -10.54 -1.20
C THR A 119 22.97 -11.74 -0.60
N LEU A 120 22.76 -12.01 0.68
CA LEU A 120 23.25 -13.21 1.36
C LEU A 120 22.11 -14.21 1.64
N ASP A 121 20.96 -14.08 0.96
CA ASP A 121 19.84 -15.04 1.03
C ASP A 121 20.18 -16.32 0.26
N ARG A 122 21.01 -17.15 0.89
CA ARG A 122 21.53 -18.40 0.31
C ARG A 122 20.44 -19.43 0.00
N SER A 123 19.39 -19.49 0.83
CA SER A 123 18.30 -20.46 0.64
C SER A 123 17.54 -20.10 -0.61
N PHE A 124 17.15 -18.83 -0.72
CA PHE A 124 16.39 -18.36 -1.86
C PHE A 124 17.19 -18.45 -3.16
N LEU A 125 18.47 -18.08 -3.14
CA LEU A 125 19.34 -18.22 -4.31
C LEU A 125 19.49 -19.69 -4.75
N TYR A 126 19.61 -20.62 -3.79
CA TYR A 126 19.71 -22.04 -4.10
C TYR A 126 18.41 -22.59 -4.71
N ASP A 127 17.26 -22.21 -4.18
CA ASP A 127 15.95 -22.60 -4.72
C ASP A 127 15.78 -22.12 -6.16
N VAL A 128 16.17 -20.86 -6.44
CA VAL A 128 16.15 -20.29 -7.79
C VAL A 128 17.10 -21.03 -8.73
N SER A 129 18.30 -21.38 -8.25
CA SER A 129 19.27 -22.16 -9.03
C SER A 129 18.77 -23.55 -9.39
N ILE A 130 18.11 -24.25 -8.46
CA ILE A 130 17.45 -25.52 -8.73
C ILE A 130 16.38 -25.34 -9.80
N ARG A 131 15.62 -24.25 -9.75
CA ARG A 131 14.52 -23.97 -10.69
C ARG A 131 15.04 -23.67 -12.11
N ILE A 132 16.21 -23.06 -12.23
CA ILE A 132 16.91 -22.84 -13.51
C ILE A 132 17.27 -24.17 -14.19
N ARG A 133 17.60 -25.22 -13.43
CA ARG A 133 17.92 -26.57 -13.95
C ARG A 133 18.97 -26.57 -15.08
N GLY A 134 19.92 -25.64 -15.05
CA GLY A 134 20.94 -25.49 -16.08
C GLY A 134 20.47 -24.88 -17.41
N ARG A 135 19.19 -24.47 -17.54
CA ARG A 135 18.65 -23.83 -18.77
C ARG A 135 19.41 -22.56 -19.17
N LEU A 136 20.02 -21.88 -18.20
CA LEU A 136 20.79 -20.64 -18.39
C LEU A 136 22.32 -20.86 -18.41
N GLY A 137 22.79 -22.10 -18.31
CA GLY A 137 24.21 -22.44 -18.22
C GLY A 137 24.77 -22.46 -16.80
N ASP A 138 26.03 -22.90 -16.68
CA ASP A 138 26.70 -23.17 -15.40
C ASP A 138 26.90 -21.93 -14.52
N GLU A 139 26.95 -20.74 -15.12
CA GLU A 139 27.12 -19.47 -14.41
C GLU A 139 25.91 -19.08 -13.53
N TYR A 140 24.75 -19.70 -13.75
CA TYR A 140 23.54 -19.57 -12.91
C TYR A 140 23.33 -20.79 -11.98
N SER A 141 24.39 -21.57 -11.77
CA SER A 141 24.42 -22.63 -10.76
C SER A 141 25.02 -22.13 -9.45
N VAL A 142 24.43 -22.52 -8.32
CA VAL A 142 25.04 -22.27 -7.00
C VAL A 142 26.05 -23.37 -6.71
N THR A 143 27.32 -23.07 -6.90
CA THR A 143 28.41 -24.00 -6.60
C THR A 143 28.60 -24.19 -5.08
N PRO A 144 29.17 -25.32 -4.63
CA PRO A 144 29.50 -25.52 -3.23
C PRO A 144 30.40 -24.42 -2.65
N GLU A 145 31.37 -23.94 -3.44
CA GLU A 145 32.29 -22.87 -3.06
C GLU A 145 31.56 -21.55 -2.88
N MET A 146 30.64 -21.21 -3.79
CA MET A 146 29.80 -20.01 -3.68
C MET A 146 28.95 -20.07 -2.41
N ARG A 147 28.31 -21.22 -2.14
CA ARG A 147 27.49 -21.42 -0.95
C ARG A 147 28.30 -21.26 0.33
N HIS A 148 29.48 -21.87 0.38
CA HIS A 148 30.36 -21.78 1.54
C HIS A 148 30.81 -20.34 1.78
N LYS A 149 31.25 -19.63 0.73
CA LYS A 149 31.63 -18.23 0.82
C LYS A 149 30.49 -17.33 1.30
N MET A 150 29.28 -17.49 0.74
CA MET A 150 28.11 -16.72 1.19
C MET A 150 27.76 -17.00 2.65
N MET A 151 27.92 -18.25 3.10
CA MET A 151 27.71 -18.62 4.50
C MET A 151 28.74 -17.95 5.42
N GLU A 152 30.02 -17.99 5.09
CA GLU A 152 31.05 -17.32 5.89
C GLU A 152 30.84 -15.80 5.95
N GLU A 153 30.48 -15.17 4.82
CA GLU A 153 30.17 -13.74 4.77
C GLU A 153 28.93 -13.40 5.60
N TYR A 154 27.88 -14.22 5.53
CA TYR A 154 26.67 -14.07 6.35
C TYR A 154 27.01 -14.19 7.83
N ASP A 155 27.69 -15.26 8.26
CA ASP A 155 28.01 -15.53 9.65
C ASP A 155 28.88 -14.42 10.25
N LYS A 156 29.85 -13.92 9.47
CA LYS A 156 30.70 -12.80 9.86
C LYS A 156 29.91 -11.51 10.06
N GLU A 157 29.03 -11.16 9.11
CA GLU A 157 28.26 -9.92 9.18
C GLU A 157 27.17 -9.98 10.25
N TYR A 158 26.52 -11.14 10.39
CA TYR A 158 25.58 -11.42 11.46
C TYR A 158 26.23 -11.31 12.84
N ALA A 159 27.38 -11.95 13.05
CA ALA A 159 28.12 -11.87 14.32
C ALA A 159 28.54 -10.44 14.64
N ARG A 160 29.01 -9.68 13.63
CA ARG A 160 29.40 -8.27 13.78
C ARG A 160 28.22 -7.39 14.22
N LYS A 161 27.08 -7.49 13.55
CA LYS A 161 25.87 -6.71 13.87
C LYS A 161 25.26 -7.11 15.20
N THR A 162 25.25 -8.40 15.51
CA THR A 162 24.77 -8.93 16.80
C THR A 162 25.63 -8.42 17.95
N SER A 163 26.96 -8.52 17.84
CA SER A 163 27.90 -8.01 18.84
C SER A 163 27.72 -6.51 19.08
N TYR A 164 27.49 -5.72 18.03
CA TYR A 164 27.24 -4.29 18.15
C TYR A 164 25.92 -3.98 18.89
N LEU A 165 24.85 -4.74 18.61
CA LEU A 165 23.59 -4.62 19.34
C LEU A 165 23.75 -5.00 20.82
N GLU A 166 24.50 -6.06 21.13
CA GLU A 166 24.74 -6.48 22.52
C GLU A 166 25.51 -5.42 23.31
N VAL A 167 26.57 -4.84 22.73
CA VAL A 167 27.34 -3.76 23.34
C VAL A 167 26.47 -2.53 23.59
N THR A 168 25.63 -2.14 22.63
CA THR A 168 24.74 -0.98 22.80
C THR A 168 23.63 -1.23 23.82
N LYS A 169 23.08 -2.44 23.90
CA LYS A 169 22.15 -2.84 24.98
C LYS A 169 22.79 -2.72 26.36
N LEU A 170 24.03 -3.19 26.52
CA LEU A 170 24.79 -3.06 27.77
C LEU A 170 25.05 -1.58 28.12
N ASN A 171 25.38 -0.75 27.13
CA ASN A 171 25.56 0.68 27.34
C ASN A 171 24.28 1.36 27.82
N VAL A 172 23.11 1.04 27.23
CA VAL A 172 21.81 1.55 27.69
C VAL A 172 21.52 1.11 29.13
N PHE A 173 21.81 -0.16 29.46
CA PHE A 173 21.64 -0.66 30.83
C PHE A 173 22.51 0.11 31.83
N ASN A 174 23.81 0.26 31.53
CA ASN A 174 24.75 1.00 32.37
C ASN A 174 24.34 2.47 32.52
N GLU A 175 23.92 3.10 31.43
CA GLU A 175 23.48 4.49 31.42
C GLU A 175 22.23 4.70 32.29
N ASN A 176 21.25 3.79 32.22
CA ASN A 176 20.09 3.80 33.11
C ASN A 176 20.48 3.67 34.59
N TRP A 177 21.40 2.74 34.89
CA TRP A 177 21.89 2.55 36.25
C TRP A 177 22.61 3.81 36.78
N ILE A 178 23.47 4.44 35.97
CA ILE A 178 24.16 5.68 36.34
C ILE A 178 23.15 6.82 36.53
N ALA A 179 22.20 6.99 35.61
CA ALA A 179 21.20 8.05 35.65
C ALA A 179 20.37 7.99 36.95
N ASN A 180 19.89 6.79 37.29
CA ASN A 180 19.11 6.54 38.51
C ASN A 180 19.92 6.81 39.78
N ASN A 181 21.18 6.37 39.85
CA ASN A 181 22.02 6.56 41.03
C ASN A 181 22.48 8.01 41.23
N GLN A 182 22.59 8.78 40.14
CA GLN A 182 23.00 10.18 40.18
C GLN A 182 21.81 11.15 40.23
N GLY A 183 20.57 10.66 40.16
CA GLY A 183 19.37 11.49 40.11
C GLY A 183 19.34 12.42 38.89
N ARG A 184 19.95 11.99 37.77
CA ARG A 184 20.00 12.75 36.52
C ARG A 184 19.10 12.13 35.47
N GLU A 185 18.77 12.91 34.45
CA GLU A 185 18.08 12.40 33.27
C GLU A 185 18.94 11.41 32.49
N PHE A 186 18.26 10.47 31.83
CA PHE A 186 18.87 9.45 30.98
C PHE A 186 19.43 10.08 29.70
N ASN A 187 20.65 9.71 29.31
CA ASN A 187 21.23 10.17 28.06
C ASN A 187 20.61 9.47 26.84
N GLN A 188 19.68 10.16 26.18
CA GLN A 188 18.96 9.65 25.01
C GLN A 188 19.86 9.21 23.85
N VAL A 189 21.08 9.77 23.71
CA VAL A 189 22.02 9.37 22.65
C VAL A 189 22.35 7.87 22.74
N VAL A 190 22.46 7.32 23.94
CA VAL A 190 22.78 5.90 24.16
C VAL A 190 21.63 5.01 23.68
N GLN A 191 20.38 5.44 23.89
CA GLN A 191 19.19 4.75 23.38
C GLN A 191 19.13 4.82 21.86
N ILE A 192 19.41 5.98 21.25
CA ILE A 192 19.43 6.15 19.80
C ILE A 192 20.45 5.21 19.15
N GLU A 193 21.63 5.01 19.76
CA GLU A 193 22.64 4.08 19.25
C GLU A 193 22.18 2.61 19.33
N LYS A 194 21.49 2.22 20.41
CA LYS A 194 20.85 0.90 20.51
C LYS A 194 19.81 0.71 19.41
N GLU A 195 19.01 1.74 19.14
CA GLU A 195 17.96 1.70 18.12
C GLU A 195 18.55 1.55 16.71
N LYS A 196 19.62 2.30 16.39
CA LYS A 196 20.36 2.13 15.13
C LYS A 196 20.95 0.74 14.99
N ALA A 197 21.52 0.18 16.05
CA ALA A 197 22.10 -1.16 16.03
C ALA A 197 21.03 -2.24 15.76
N ALA A 198 19.88 -2.15 16.45
CA ALA A 198 18.76 -3.06 16.26
C ALA A 198 18.16 -2.92 14.85
N LEU A 199 17.96 -1.70 14.35
CA LEU A 199 17.49 -1.45 12.99
C LEU A 199 18.47 -2.04 11.95
N SER A 200 19.78 -1.86 12.15
CA SER A 200 20.81 -2.39 11.26
C SER A 200 20.84 -3.91 11.19
N LEU A 201 20.64 -4.58 12.34
CA LEU A 201 20.54 -6.04 12.41
C LEU A 201 19.22 -6.54 11.81
N GLY A 202 18.09 -5.90 12.15
CA GLY A 202 16.78 -6.25 11.64
C GLY A 202 16.67 -6.12 10.12
N ILE A 203 17.21 -5.03 9.54
CA ILE A 203 17.29 -4.85 8.08
C ILE A 203 18.10 -5.99 7.44
N PHE A 204 19.25 -6.32 8.02
CA PHE A 204 20.11 -7.38 7.51
C PHE A 204 19.42 -8.75 7.56
N LEU A 205 18.74 -9.08 8.66
CA LEU A 205 18.01 -10.33 8.80
C LEU A 205 16.86 -10.41 7.77
N TYR A 206 16.08 -9.34 7.65
CA TYR A 206 14.97 -9.25 6.71
C TYR A 206 15.41 -9.43 5.26
N GLU A 207 16.45 -8.69 4.84
CA GLU A 207 16.96 -8.75 3.45
C GLU A 207 17.51 -10.13 3.08
N ASN A 208 17.90 -10.94 4.08
CA ASN A 208 18.44 -12.28 3.92
C ASN A 208 17.46 -13.40 4.31
N GLY A 209 16.16 -13.09 4.31
CA GLY A 209 15.09 -14.09 4.43
C GLY A 209 14.80 -14.60 5.85
N GLN A 210 15.33 -13.94 6.87
CA GLN A 210 15.09 -14.26 8.28
C GLN A 210 14.04 -13.30 8.85
N ALA A 211 12.80 -13.36 8.33
CA ALA A 211 11.75 -12.39 8.65
C ALA A 211 11.34 -12.46 10.14
N HIS A 212 11.21 -13.66 10.70
CA HIS A 212 10.83 -13.83 12.11
C HIS A 212 11.90 -13.28 13.06
N GLU A 213 13.18 -13.60 12.82
CA GLU A 213 14.30 -13.09 13.60
C GLU A 213 14.44 -11.56 13.43
N ALA A 214 14.17 -11.03 12.23
CA ALA A 214 14.12 -9.59 12.01
C ALA A 214 13.01 -8.93 12.84
N TYR A 215 11.82 -9.52 12.90
CA TYR A 215 10.71 -9.03 13.72
C TYR A 215 11.12 -8.99 15.20
N GLU A 216 11.71 -10.07 15.70
CA GLU A 216 12.15 -10.18 17.10
C GLU A 216 13.18 -9.13 17.50
N VAL A 217 14.07 -8.74 16.57
CA VAL A 217 15.04 -7.68 16.80
C VAL A 217 14.37 -6.30 16.74
N LEU A 218 13.52 -6.06 15.74
CA LEU A 218 12.89 -4.76 15.50
C LEU A 218 11.82 -4.40 16.53
N GLN A 219 11.17 -5.37 17.19
CA GLN A 219 10.22 -5.08 18.27
C GLN A 219 10.90 -4.47 19.52
N THR A 220 12.23 -4.47 19.59
CA THR A 220 13.00 -3.90 20.73
C THR A 220 13.23 -2.38 20.64
N ILE A 221 12.76 -1.76 19.56
CA ILE A 221 12.86 -0.33 19.28
C ILE A 221 11.44 0.27 19.10
N PRO A 222 11.29 1.61 19.19
CA PRO A 222 10.00 2.25 18.91
C PRO A 222 9.43 1.84 17.55
N VAL A 223 8.10 1.92 17.40
CA VAL A 223 7.39 1.47 16.19
C VAL A 223 8.02 2.10 14.94
N THR A 224 8.40 1.25 13.99
CA THR A 224 8.94 1.66 12.69
C THR A 224 8.16 1.01 11.54
N LEU A 225 8.15 1.66 10.38
CA LEU A 225 7.63 1.05 9.14
C LEU A 225 8.31 -0.28 8.80
N ARG A 226 9.59 -0.43 9.18
CA ARG A 226 10.32 -1.67 8.95
C ARG A 226 9.79 -2.80 9.83
N LEU A 227 9.47 -2.53 11.10
CA LEU A 227 8.82 -3.49 11.98
C LEU A 227 7.48 -3.95 11.40
N MET A 228 6.65 -3.01 10.95
CA MET A 228 5.36 -3.32 10.33
C MET A 228 5.48 -4.11 9.02
N LEU A 229 6.44 -3.77 8.16
CA LEU A 229 6.71 -4.52 6.93
C LEU A 229 7.12 -5.96 7.23
N VAL A 230 8.00 -6.16 8.22
CA VAL A 230 8.44 -7.50 8.62
C VAL A 230 7.29 -8.27 9.28
N ALA A 231 6.47 -7.62 10.11
CA ALA A 231 5.26 -8.20 10.68
C ALA A 231 4.27 -8.67 9.60
N LEU A 232 4.10 -7.87 8.53
CA LEU A 232 3.28 -8.26 7.37
C LEU A 232 3.84 -9.51 6.67
N GLU A 233 5.17 -9.60 6.47
CA GLU A 233 5.80 -10.80 5.89
C GLU A 233 5.78 -12.02 6.82
N CYS A 234 5.65 -11.81 8.13
CA CYS A 234 5.43 -12.88 9.11
C CYS A 234 3.93 -13.24 9.28
N GLU A 235 3.05 -12.67 8.46
CA GLU A 235 1.60 -12.88 8.52
C GLU A 235 0.96 -12.45 9.87
N LEU A 236 1.63 -11.56 10.61
CA LEU A 236 1.14 -11.00 11.87
C LEU A 236 0.23 -9.80 11.58
N PHE A 237 -0.88 -10.02 10.87
CA PHE A 237 -1.73 -8.93 10.36
C PHE A 237 -2.35 -8.05 11.45
N ASP A 238 -2.82 -8.67 12.54
CA ASP A 238 -3.36 -7.92 13.70
C ASP A 238 -2.31 -7.00 14.32
N GLU A 239 -1.06 -7.44 14.34
CA GLU A 239 0.07 -6.66 14.84
C GLU A 239 0.38 -5.48 13.92
N VAL A 240 0.34 -5.67 12.60
CA VAL A 240 0.46 -4.56 11.63
C VAL A 240 -0.62 -3.52 11.88
N ILE A 241 -1.88 -3.95 12.05
CA ILE A 241 -3.00 -3.04 12.32
C ILE A 241 -2.79 -2.30 13.65
N ARG A 242 -2.43 -3.01 14.71
CA ARG A 242 -2.16 -2.42 16.04
C ARG A 242 -1.04 -1.39 15.99
N LEU A 243 0.12 -1.75 15.44
CA LEU A 243 1.29 -0.86 15.31
C LEU A 243 0.96 0.40 14.50
N SER A 244 0.12 0.25 13.47
CA SER A 244 -0.30 1.35 12.62
C SER A 244 -1.22 2.34 13.36
N LEU A 245 -2.13 1.83 14.21
CA LEU A 245 -3.06 2.64 15.01
C LEU A 245 -2.43 3.29 16.23
N GLU A 246 -1.41 2.66 16.83
CA GLU A 246 -0.68 3.20 17.99
C GLU A 246 0.33 4.29 17.62
N ARG A 247 0.60 4.45 16.32
CA ARG A 247 1.52 5.47 15.85
C ARG A 247 0.89 6.83 16.19
N PRO A 248 1.56 7.70 16.99
CA PRO A 248 1.00 8.98 17.36
C PRO A 248 0.66 9.74 16.07
N ASP A 249 -0.58 10.22 15.98
CA ASP A 249 -0.93 11.26 15.02
C ASP A 249 -0.08 12.47 15.41
N ASP A 250 1.08 12.63 14.77
CA ASP A 250 1.92 13.82 14.92
C ASP A 250 1.23 14.99 14.19
N ASP A 251 0.00 15.34 14.62
CA ASP A 251 -0.63 16.64 14.43
C ASP A 251 0.04 17.64 15.39
N VAL A 252 1.36 17.82 15.24
CA VAL A 252 2.01 19.02 15.77
C VAL A 252 1.91 20.07 14.68
N GLU A 253 1.06 21.08 14.90
CA GLU A 253 0.88 22.31 14.11
C GLU A 253 2.18 23.13 13.88
N GLY A 254 3.37 22.56 14.05
CA GLY A 254 4.64 23.22 13.86
C GLY A 254 5.61 22.34 13.10
N GLU A 255 5.88 22.71 11.84
CA GLU A 255 7.12 22.45 11.09
C GLU A 255 7.97 21.25 11.54
N TYR A 256 7.43 20.04 11.46
CA TYR A 256 8.25 18.84 11.34
C TYR A 256 7.75 18.01 10.18
N ILE A 257 8.64 17.90 9.19
CA ILE A 257 8.57 17.09 7.99
C ILE A 257 8.61 15.61 8.42
N PHE A 258 7.57 15.12 9.09
CA PHE A 258 7.22 13.71 8.96
C PHE A 258 6.86 13.55 7.49
N ARG A 259 7.79 12.93 6.76
CA ARG A 259 7.74 12.78 5.31
C ARG A 259 6.38 12.16 4.96
N SER A 260 5.62 12.80 4.09
CA SER A 260 4.35 12.28 3.54
C SER A 260 4.42 10.80 3.15
N ASP A 261 5.62 10.34 2.78
CA ASP A 261 5.91 8.97 2.36
C ASP A 261 5.78 7.94 3.50
N ASP A 262 6.04 8.32 4.76
CA ASP A 262 6.00 7.40 5.89
C ASP A 262 4.56 7.12 6.35
N PHE A 263 3.72 8.16 6.35
CA PHE A 263 2.28 8.04 6.59
C PHE A 263 1.62 7.22 5.48
N PHE A 264 2.02 7.45 4.24
CA PHE A 264 1.55 6.65 3.11
C PHE A 264 1.90 5.17 3.27
N ALA A 265 3.17 4.88 3.56
CA ALA A 265 3.67 3.52 3.74
C ALA A 265 2.91 2.79 4.86
N ASP A 266 2.62 3.49 5.95
CA ASP A 266 1.79 3.01 7.06
C ASP A 266 0.40 2.60 6.58
N LEU A 267 -0.30 3.49 5.85
CA LEU A 267 -1.61 3.20 5.29
C LEU A 267 -1.58 2.02 4.30
N CYS A 268 -0.56 1.91 3.45
CA CYS A 268 -0.40 0.76 2.56
C CYS A 268 -0.29 -0.55 3.34
N LEU A 269 0.56 -0.59 4.37
CA LEU A 269 0.75 -1.78 5.21
C LEU A 269 -0.55 -2.14 5.95
N ARG A 270 -1.26 -1.16 6.49
CA ARG A 270 -2.56 -1.34 7.15
C ARG A 270 -3.63 -1.85 6.18
N GLY A 271 -3.71 -1.27 4.98
CA GLY A 271 -4.64 -1.68 3.94
C GLY A 271 -4.40 -3.11 3.48
N LEU A 272 -3.13 -3.49 3.31
CA LEU A 272 -2.74 -4.88 3.03
C LEU A 272 -3.13 -5.82 4.17
N ALA A 273 -2.83 -5.46 5.42
CA ALA A 273 -3.19 -6.28 6.57
C ALA A 273 -4.71 -6.53 6.68
N TYR A 274 -5.54 -5.48 6.52
CA TYR A 274 -6.99 -5.63 6.46
C TYR A 274 -7.46 -6.54 5.32
N MET A 275 -6.83 -6.43 4.15
CA MET A 275 -7.14 -7.29 3.01
C MET A 275 -6.80 -8.75 3.30
N SER A 276 -5.63 -9.01 3.90
CA SER A 276 -5.18 -10.36 4.27
C SER A 276 -6.11 -11.05 5.29
N ILE A 277 -6.68 -10.31 6.24
CA ILE A 277 -7.71 -10.83 7.17
C ILE A 277 -9.14 -10.77 6.62
N LYS A 278 -9.31 -10.47 5.31
CA LYS A 278 -10.59 -10.39 4.60
C LYS A 278 -11.55 -9.32 5.09
N GLU A 279 -11.06 -8.32 5.82
CA GLU A 279 -11.82 -7.12 6.18
C GLU A 279 -11.85 -6.13 5.01
N TYR A 280 -12.38 -6.57 3.86
CA TYR A 280 -12.30 -5.86 2.59
C TYR A 280 -12.92 -4.45 2.61
N ASN A 281 -13.93 -4.21 3.46
CA ASN A 281 -14.54 -2.89 3.60
C ASN A 281 -13.58 -1.89 4.27
N LYS A 282 -12.91 -2.30 5.36
CA LYS A 282 -11.89 -1.47 6.02
C LYS A 282 -10.70 -1.24 5.10
N ALA A 283 -10.25 -2.27 4.39
CA ALA A 283 -9.19 -2.15 3.39
C ALA A 283 -9.58 -1.14 2.29
N ALA A 284 -10.82 -1.19 1.77
CA ALA A 284 -11.32 -0.24 0.78
C ALA A 284 -11.23 1.19 1.30
N CYS A 285 -11.70 1.45 2.52
CA CYS A 285 -11.63 2.77 3.15
C CYS A 285 -10.19 3.29 3.28
N VAL A 286 -9.24 2.43 3.66
CA VAL A 286 -7.82 2.81 3.78
C VAL A 286 -7.23 3.16 2.41
N PHE A 287 -7.43 2.33 1.38
CA PHE A 287 -6.91 2.62 0.04
C PHE A 287 -7.59 3.84 -0.61
N LEU A 288 -8.87 4.09 -0.31
CA LEU A 288 -9.55 5.32 -0.70
C LEU A 288 -8.91 6.55 -0.08
N GLU A 289 -8.52 6.48 1.19
CA GLU A 289 -7.86 7.59 1.88
C GLU A 289 -6.51 7.91 1.24
N ILE A 290 -5.71 6.89 0.92
CA ILE A 290 -4.45 7.05 0.18
C ILE A 290 -4.68 7.79 -1.14
N ILE A 291 -5.70 7.39 -1.89
CA ILE A 291 -6.05 8.00 -3.17
C ILE A 291 -6.48 9.47 -3.00
N ARG A 292 -7.30 9.79 -1.99
CA ARG A 292 -7.75 11.17 -1.74
C ARG A 292 -6.61 12.15 -1.48
N HIS A 293 -5.52 11.69 -0.88
CA HIS A 293 -4.35 12.53 -0.61
C HIS A 293 -3.28 12.50 -1.71
N SER A 294 -3.48 11.73 -2.78
CA SER A 294 -2.45 11.54 -3.81
C SER A 294 -2.09 12.82 -4.56
N GLU A 295 -2.99 13.80 -4.67
CA GLU A 295 -2.70 15.10 -5.31
C GLU A 295 -1.74 15.97 -4.51
N LYS A 296 -1.78 15.84 -3.17
CA LYS A 296 -0.90 16.58 -2.24
C LYS A 296 0.48 15.96 -2.17
N TRP A 297 0.58 14.67 -2.48
CA TRP A 297 1.80 13.91 -2.35
C TRP A 297 2.50 13.92 -3.69
N ASN A 298 3.73 14.43 -3.73
CA ASN A 298 4.50 14.54 -4.97
C ASN A 298 4.78 13.13 -5.52
N LEU A 299 3.88 12.68 -6.40
CA LEU A 299 3.76 11.33 -6.95
C LEU A 299 5.07 10.78 -7.54
N ARG A 300 6.00 11.67 -7.91
CA ARG A 300 7.29 11.32 -8.52
C ARG A 300 8.35 10.87 -7.51
N ASN A 301 8.17 11.14 -6.22
CA ASN A 301 9.15 10.84 -5.18
C ASN A 301 8.80 9.63 -4.32
N TYR A 302 7.58 9.10 -4.41
CA TYR A 302 7.17 7.91 -3.67
C TYR A 302 7.94 6.68 -4.18
N ARG A 303 8.90 6.23 -3.36
CA ARG A 303 9.72 5.04 -3.60
C ARG A 303 9.52 4.00 -2.50
N PHE A 304 8.30 3.86 -1.99
CA PHE A 304 8.08 2.79 -1.03
C PHE A 304 8.23 1.44 -1.72
N ILE A 305 8.92 0.55 -1.03
CA ILE A 305 9.48 -0.67 -1.60
C ILE A 305 8.37 -1.69 -1.94
N LEU A 306 7.19 -1.54 -1.32
CA LEU A 306 6.17 -2.59 -1.31
C LEU A 306 5.19 -2.55 -2.48
N MET A 307 4.72 -1.36 -2.86
CA MET A 307 3.60 -1.19 -3.79
C MET A 307 3.83 -0.03 -4.75
N SER A 308 3.44 -0.25 -6.01
CA SER A 308 3.35 0.81 -7.01
C SER A 308 2.00 1.54 -6.90
N TRP A 309 1.88 2.70 -7.55
CA TRP A 309 0.58 3.35 -7.69
C TRP A 309 -0.44 2.48 -8.41
N ASP A 310 0.00 1.74 -9.44
CA ASP A 310 -0.85 0.83 -10.18
C ASP A 310 -1.44 -0.27 -9.28
N ASP A 311 -0.66 -0.77 -8.31
CA ASP A 311 -1.16 -1.69 -7.30
C ASP A 311 -2.25 -1.05 -6.43
N ILE A 312 -2.05 0.19 -5.98
CA ILE A 312 -3.00 0.91 -5.11
C ILE A 312 -4.31 1.14 -5.85
N TYR A 313 -4.24 1.59 -7.10
CA TYR A 313 -5.42 1.77 -7.93
C TYR A 313 -6.12 0.46 -8.19
N MET A 314 -5.38 -0.61 -8.45
CA MET A 314 -5.94 -1.94 -8.63
C MET A 314 -6.63 -2.42 -7.34
N PHE A 315 -5.98 -2.35 -6.18
CA PHE A 315 -6.55 -2.81 -4.91
C PHE A 315 -7.77 -2.00 -4.54
N SER A 316 -7.67 -0.66 -4.62
CA SER A 316 -8.80 0.24 -4.36
C SER A 316 -9.97 -0.09 -5.28
N THR A 317 -9.73 -0.24 -6.58
CA THR A 317 -10.75 -0.59 -7.58
C THR A 317 -11.49 -1.86 -7.17
N TRP A 318 -10.77 -2.96 -6.92
CA TRP A 318 -11.37 -4.24 -6.58
C TRP A 318 -12.13 -4.20 -5.24
N LEU A 319 -11.50 -3.65 -4.21
CA LEU A 319 -12.08 -3.57 -2.86
C LEU A 319 -13.31 -2.68 -2.80
N VAL A 320 -13.26 -1.50 -3.43
CA VAL A 320 -14.36 -0.53 -3.49
C VAL A 320 -15.53 -1.09 -4.29
N THR A 321 -15.26 -1.71 -5.44
CA THR A 321 -16.31 -2.35 -6.25
C THR A 321 -17.03 -3.42 -5.44
N ALA A 322 -16.27 -4.24 -4.72
CA ALA A 322 -16.82 -5.37 -3.96
C ALA A 322 -17.62 -4.91 -2.73
N THR A 323 -17.20 -3.85 -2.04
CA THR A 323 -17.67 -3.59 -0.66
C THR A 323 -18.49 -2.33 -0.44
N LEU A 324 -18.27 -1.25 -1.20
CA LEU A 324 -18.94 0.04 -0.94
C LEU A 324 -20.26 0.18 -1.70
N SER A 325 -21.16 1.05 -1.26
CA SER A 325 -22.40 1.31 -2.01
C SER A 325 -22.13 2.11 -3.29
N ASN A 326 -23.04 2.06 -4.27
CA ASN A 326 -22.90 2.87 -5.50
C ASN A 326 -22.89 4.38 -5.20
N GLU A 327 -23.58 4.81 -4.14
CA GLU A 327 -23.62 6.22 -3.72
C GLU A 327 -22.26 6.66 -3.17
N ASP A 328 -21.62 5.84 -2.32
CA ASP A 328 -20.30 6.11 -1.76
C ASP A 328 -19.21 6.15 -2.84
N ILE A 329 -19.34 5.28 -3.85
CA ILE A 329 -18.44 5.23 -5.01
C ILE A 329 -18.51 6.52 -5.83
N VAL A 330 -19.73 6.98 -6.16
CA VAL A 330 -19.96 8.16 -7.00
C VAL A 330 -19.60 9.45 -6.27
N GLY A 331 -19.82 9.52 -4.95
CA GLY A 331 -19.52 10.72 -4.16
C GLY A 331 -18.03 10.93 -3.85
N GLY A 332 -17.24 9.86 -3.69
CA GLY A 332 -15.85 9.95 -3.21
C GLY A 332 -14.78 9.55 -4.22
N TRP A 333 -14.89 8.36 -4.81
CA TRP A 333 -13.83 7.82 -5.66
C TRP A 333 -13.94 8.32 -7.10
N TYR A 334 -15.16 8.50 -7.60
CA TYR A 334 -15.42 8.93 -8.98
C TYR A 334 -14.80 10.30 -9.31
N THR A 335 -14.89 11.26 -8.39
CA THR A 335 -14.30 12.60 -8.54
C THR A 335 -12.79 12.53 -8.74
N PHE A 336 -12.12 11.60 -8.05
CA PHE A 336 -10.69 11.36 -8.20
C PHE A 336 -10.38 10.57 -9.48
N ALA A 337 -11.08 9.46 -9.69
CA ALA A 337 -10.89 8.54 -10.81
C ALA A 337 -11.02 9.22 -12.18
N LYS A 338 -11.89 10.22 -12.29
CA LYS A 338 -12.11 11.01 -13.51
C LYS A 338 -10.85 11.71 -14.00
N HIS A 339 -9.90 12.01 -13.12
CA HIS A 339 -8.65 12.69 -13.44
C HIS A 339 -7.46 11.74 -13.62
N SER A 340 -7.63 10.45 -13.32
CA SER A 340 -6.60 9.43 -13.54
C SER A 340 -6.73 8.81 -14.92
N CYS A 341 -5.66 8.85 -15.72
CA CYS A 341 -5.60 8.21 -17.03
C CYS A 341 -5.29 6.71 -16.96
N GLN A 342 -5.24 6.11 -15.77
CA GLN A 342 -4.80 4.73 -15.62
C GLN A 342 -5.88 3.71 -16.01
N LEU A 343 -5.44 2.63 -16.66
CA LEU A 343 -6.31 1.59 -17.20
C LEU A 343 -7.26 0.93 -16.17
N PRO A 344 -6.81 0.58 -14.93
CA PRO A 344 -7.71 0.02 -13.91
C PRO A 344 -8.84 0.98 -13.54
N VAL A 345 -8.53 2.28 -13.52
CA VAL A 345 -9.49 3.34 -13.19
C VAL A 345 -10.51 3.52 -14.32
N GLN A 346 -10.07 3.51 -15.58
CA GLN A 346 -10.97 3.57 -16.72
C GLN A 346 -11.90 2.35 -16.82
N ILE A 347 -11.42 1.17 -16.45
CA ILE A 347 -12.25 -0.04 -16.44
C ILE A 347 -13.27 0.00 -15.29
N PHE A 348 -12.91 0.52 -14.12
CA PHE A 348 -13.90 0.77 -13.05
C PHE A 348 -14.98 1.77 -13.47
N LEU A 349 -14.59 2.87 -14.13
CA LEU A 349 -15.57 3.82 -14.67
C LEU A 349 -16.55 3.10 -15.61
N ARG A 350 -16.08 2.16 -16.43
CA ARG A 350 -16.96 1.30 -17.26
C ARG A 350 -17.80 0.34 -16.43
N ILE A 351 -17.28 -0.27 -15.36
CA ILE A 351 -18.05 -1.18 -14.50
C ILE A 351 -19.19 -0.44 -13.78
N VAL A 352 -18.91 0.73 -13.21
CA VAL A 352 -19.89 1.59 -12.54
C VAL A 352 -20.93 2.12 -13.52
N HIS A 353 -20.51 2.53 -14.73
CA HIS A 353 -21.43 3.13 -15.72
C HIS A 353 -22.19 2.11 -16.57
N CYS A 354 -21.61 0.95 -16.88
CA CYS A 354 -22.17 0.00 -17.85
C CYS A 354 -22.84 -1.23 -17.23
N LYS A 355 -22.84 -1.37 -15.89
CA LYS A 355 -23.40 -2.55 -15.17
C LYS A 355 -22.90 -3.91 -15.70
N GLY A 356 -21.77 -3.93 -16.41
CA GLY A 356 -21.29 -5.10 -17.15
C GLY A 356 -20.18 -5.81 -16.41
N VAL A 357 -20.51 -6.91 -15.72
CA VAL A 357 -19.52 -7.84 -15.11
C VAL A 357 -18.54 -8.39 -16.16
N LEU A 358 -18.93 -8.41 -17.44
CA LEU A 358 -18.09 -8.84 -18.55
C LEU A 358 -16.79 -8.01 -18.69
N SER A 359 -16.81 -6.72 -18.36
CA SER A 359 -15.60 -5.87 -18.37
C SER A 359 -14.65 -6.14 -17.19
N LEU A 360 -15.09 -6.85 -16.14
CA LEU A 360 -14.22 -7.34 -15.05
C LEU A 360 -13.46 -8.61 -15.43
N LEU A 361 -14.03 -9.44 -16.31
CA LEU A 361 -13.40 -10.69 -16.73
C LEU A 361 -12.09 -10.47 -17.47
N SER A 362 -11.98 -9.38 -18.24
CA SER A 362 -10.74 -9.00 -18.92
C SER A 362 -9.63 -8.56 -17.94
N LEU A 363 -9.99 -8.10 -16.74
CA LEU A 363 -9.04 -7.74 -15.67
C LEU A 363 -8.66 -8.91 -14.77
N PHE A 364 -9.49 -9.95 -14.71
CA PHE A 364 -9.29 -11.09 -13.82
C PHE A 364 -7.95 -11.80 -14.06
N GLY A 365 -7.47 -11.83 -15.32
CA GLY A 365 -6.16 -12.38 -15.68
C GLY A 365 -4.99 -11.52 -15.20
N SER A 366 -5.07 -10.19 -15.40
CA SER A 366 -3.99 -9.27 -15.03
C SER A 366 -3.90 -9.02 -13.52
N THR A 367 -4.97 -9.27 -12.77
CA THR A 367 -4.99 -9.05 -11.31
C THR A 367 -4.37 -10.20 -10.52
N LYS A 368 -4.42 -11.43 -11.05
CA LYS A 368 -3.76 -12.59 -10.46
C LYS A 368 -2.23 -12.47 -10.43
N ILE A 369 -1.66 -11.61 -11.28
CA ILE A 369 -0.22 -11.31 -11.35
C ILE A 369 0.28 -10.63 -10.06
N ASN A 370 -0.59 -9.90 -9.35
CA ASN A 370 -0.19 -9.18 -8.15
C ASN A 370 -0.14 -10.11 -6.92
N VAL A 371 1.00 -10.12 -6.22
CA VAL A 371 1.28 -10.96 -5.04
C VAL A 371 0.20 -10.84 -3.96
N TYR A 372 -0.20 -9.61 -3.63
CA TYR A 372 -1.10 -9.38 -2.51
C TYR A 372 -2.56 -9.51 -2.91
N LEU A 373 -2.92 -9.33 -4.17
CA LEU A 373 -4.31 -9.44 -4.61
C LEU A 373 -4.68 -10.87 -5.02
N HIS A 374 -3.70 -11.68 -5.44
CA HIS A 374 -3.89 -13.01 -6.03
C HIS A 374 -4.91 -13.88 -5.27
N ASP A 375 -4.71 -14.02 -3.95
CA ASP A 375 -5.54 -14.88 -3.09
C ASP A 375 -6.95 -14.33 -2.83
N HIS A 376 -7.19 -13.05 -3.16
CA HIS A 376 -8.46 -12.38 -2.92
C HIS A 376 -9.29 -12.19 -4.19
N VAL A 377 -8.70 -12.32 -5.39
CA VAL A 377 -9.37 -12.03 -6.67
C VAL A 377 -10.69 -12.81 -6.79
N GLU A 378 -10.71 -14.10 -6.43
CA GLU A 378 -11.89 -14.95 -6.60
C GLU A 378 -13.02 -14.56 -5.65
N GLU A 379 -12.69 -14.28 -4.39
CA GLU A 379 -13.67 -13.86 -3.38
C GLU A 379 -14.22 -12.46 -3.68
N LEU A 380 -13.35 -11.51 -4.04
CA LEU A 380 -13.76 -10.17 -4.45
C LEU A 380 -14.63 -10.22 -5.71
N PHE A 381 -14.29 -11.05 -6.69
CA PHE A 381 -15.11 -11.23 -7.89
C PHE A 381 -16.50 -11.78 -7.56
N LYS A 382 -16.59 -12.75 -6.64
CA LYS A 382 -17.87 -13.28 -6.16
C LYS A 382 -18.73 -12.18 -5.51
N LEU A 383 -18.14 -11.38 -4.62
CA LEU A 383 -18.83 -10.26 -3.96
C LEU A 383 -19.35 -9.23 -4.98
N ILE A 384 -18.55 -8.90 -5.98
CA ILE A 384 -18.95 -7.98 -7.05
C ILE A 384 -20.13 -8.57 -7.85
N LYS A 385 -20.06 -9.86 -8.22
CA LYS A 385 -21.14 -10.52 -8.97
C LYS A 385 -22.45 -10.50 -8.18
N GLU A 386 -22.40 -10.86 -6.90
CA GLU A 386 -23.57 -10.84 -6.01
C GLU A 386 -24.17 -9.43 -5.92
N LYS A 387 -23.33 -8.42 -5.73
CA LYS A 387 -23.76 -7.01 -5.68
C LYS A 387 -24.39 -6.55 -6.99
N CYS A 388 -23.87 -6.96 -8.15
CA CYS A 388 -24.46 -6.66 -9.45
C CYS A 388 -25.82 -7.35 -9.64
N SER A 389 -25.96 -8.60 -9.21
CA SER A 389 -27.21 -9.37 -9.31
C SER A 389 -28.33 -8.83 -8.41
N VAL A 390 -28.01 -8.21 -7.27
CA VAL A 390 -29.01 -7.60 -6.37
C VAL A 390 -29.54 -6.25 -6.91
N GLY A 391 -28.76 -5.56 -7.75
CA GLY A 391 -29.08 -4.22 -8.27
C GLY A 391 -29.90 -4.19 -9.58
N GLY A 392 -30.24 -5.34 -10.15
CA GLY A 392 -31.01 -5.45 -11.39
C GLY A 392 -31.79 -6.75 -11.42
N LYS A 393 -33.07 -6.67 -11.81
CA LYS A 393 -33.84 -7.84 -12.25
C LYS A 393 -32.97 -8.65 -13.20
N GLU A 394 -32.99 -9.96 -13.03
CA GLU A 394 -32.41 -10.96 -13.94
C GLU A 394 -32.77 -10.60 -15.40
N GLU A 395 -31.90 -9.88 -16.09
CA GLU A 395 -31.90 -9.81 -17.54
C GLU A 395 -30.61 -10.48 -17.99
N GLU A 396 -30.80 -11.76 -18.29
CA GLU A 396 -30.04 -12.70 -19.14
C GLU A 396 -28.53 -12.51 -19.28
N PHE A 397 -27.81 -13.53 -18.80
CA PHE A 397 -26.38 -13.78 -18.99
C PHE A 397 -25.99 -14.02 -20.45
#